data_AF-A0A9D1PPV0-F1
#
_entry.id   AF-A0A9D1PPV0-F1
#
_cell.length_a   1.000
_cell.length_b   1.000
_cell.length_c   1.000
_cell.angle_alpha   90.00
_cell.angle_beta   90.00
_cell.angle_gamma   90.00
#
_symmetry.space_group_name_H-M   'P 1'
#
loop_
_entity.id
_entity.type
_entity.pdbx_description
1 polymer ?
#
loop_
_entity_poly.entity_id
_entity_poly.type
_entity_poly.pdbx_seq_one_letter_code
_entity_poly.pdbx_strand_id
1 'polypeptide(L)'
;MDKQTVQTVLRNYFRLFPNADSIIIADRQKYLYYEPSVHLDLQIKPGDLLPEKSITKEAMDKGYRVKEVIEHEEIYMSYRAISEPIFIGKEIVGAMTAIYPLHATTLHLPYITVRTKDRWVPIHLDDIVYLEAYNRKTSISSSSYKGTHRDNLTEVEAKLPAENFLRCHRSYIVNLHQIKEIHPDSHSTFILKMSNEERVPVSQSYSKRFRQLLDF
;
A
#
# COMPACT_ATOMS: atom_id res chain seq x y z
N MET A 1 -1.81 -28.32 -12.36
CA MET A 1 -2.11 -26.98 -12.92
C MET A 1 -0.88 -26.51 -13.68
N ASP A 2 -1.02 -26.08 -14.93
CA ASP A 2 0.10 -25.61 -15.74
C ASP A 2 0.45 -24.13 -15.46
N LYS A 3 1.66 -23.72 -15.87
CA LYS A 3 2.21 -22.38 -15.59
C LYS A 3 1.39 -21.23 -16.21
N GLN A 4 0.71 -21.48 -17.34
CA GLN A 4 -0.03 -20.45 -18.09
C GLN A 4 -1.38 -20.16 -17.45
N THR A 5 -2.03 -21.20 -16.90
CA THR A 5 -3.24 -21.07 -16.08
C THR A 5 -2.97 -20.25 -14.81
N VAL A 6 -1.85 -20.52 -14.12
CA VAL A 6 -1.43 -19.77 -12.92
C VAL A 6 -1.30 -18.27 -13.22
N GLN A 7 -0.61 -17.90 -14.30
CA GLN A 7 -0.43 -16.49 -14.67
C GLN A 7 -1.74 -15.77 -15.00
N THR A 8 -2.71 -16.48 -15.61
CA THR A 8 -4.00 -15.89 -15.96
C THR A 8 -4.88 -15.63 -14.74
N VAL A 9 -4.88 -16.56 -13.78
CA VAL A 9 -5.57 -16.40 -12.49
C VAL A 9 -4.96 -15.24 -11.70
N LEU A 10 -3.63 -15.14 -11.64
CA LEU A 10 -2.91 -14.07 -10.93
C LEU A 10 -3.24 -12.68 -11.47
N ARG A 11 -3.24 -12.49 -12.79
CA ARG A 11 -3.56 -11.18 -13.41
C ARG A 11 -4.95 -10.68 -13.04
N ASN A 12 -5.90 -11.58 -12.84
CA ASN A 12 -7.25 -11.24 -12.43
C ASN A 12 -7.38 -11.10 -10.91
N TYR A 13 -6.58 -11.84 -10.12
CA TYR A 13 -6.60 -11.80 -8.67
C TYR A 13 -6.13 -10.46 -8.09
N PHE A 14 -5.05 -9.86 -8.61
CA PHE A 14 -4.59 -8.54 -8.18
C PHE A 14 -5.63 -7.42 -8.35
N ARG A 15 -6.55 -7.59 -9.30
CA ARG A 15 -7.67 -6.66 -9.49
C ARG A 15 -8.78 -6.86 -8.44
N LEU A 16 -8.89 -8.06 -7.88
CA LEU A 16 -9.92 -8.43 -6.90
C LEU A 16 -9.45 -8.20 -5.45
N PHE A 17 -8.15 -8.28 -5.18
CA PHE A 17 -7.56 -8.14 -3.84
C PHE A 17 -6.40 -7.15 -3.83
N PRO A 18 -6.66 -5.85 -4.03
CA PRO A 18 -5.61 -4.82 -4.13
C PRO A 18 -4.81 -4.61 -2.83
N ASN A 19 -5.25 -5.19 -1.71
CA ASN A 19 -4.64 -5.02 -0.39
C ASN A 19 -3.89 -6.27 0.10
N ALA A 20 -3.81 -7.34 -0.71
CA ALA A 20 -2.94 -8.47 -0.37
C ALA A 20 -1.50 -8.08 -0.67
N ASP A 21 -0.63 -8.17 0.34
CA ASP A 21 0.79 -7.83 0.19
C ASP A 21 1.55 -8.94 -0.53
N SER A 22 1.28 -10.20 -0.19
CA SER A 22 1.97 -11.33 -0.82
C SER A 22 1.01 -12.44 -1.18
N ILE A 23 1.31 -13.15 -2.26
CA ILE A 23 0.48 -14.24 -2.78
C ILE A 23 1.35 -15.46 -2.98
N ILE A 24 0.81 -16.60 -2.56
CA ILE A 24 1.36 -17.94 -2.77
C ILE A 24 0.36 -18.76 -3.57
N ILE A 25 0.84 -19.57 -4.50
CA ILE A 25 0.07 -20.67 -5.09
C ILE A 25 0.88 -21.94 -4.92
N ALA A 26 0.24 -23.01 -4.45
CA ALA A 26 0.84 -24.32 -4.28
C ALA A 26 -0.04 -25.41 -4.89
N ASP A 27 0.60 -26.52 -5.31
CA ASP A 27 -0.08 -27.80 -5.47
C ASP A 27 -0.02 -28.58 -4.14
N ARG A 28 -0.43 -29.86 -4.14
CA ARG A 28 -0.45 -30.69 -2.93
C ARG A 28 0.93 -31.01 -2.34
N GLN A 29 2.02 -30.76 -3.07
CA GLN A 29 3.38 -31.15 -2.70
C GLN A 29 4.34 -29.95 -2.57
N LYS A 30 4.16 -28.91 -3.38
CA LYS A 30 5.14 -27.82 -3.50
C LYS A 30 4.52 -26.48 -3.86
N TYR A 31 5.26 -25.42 -3.60
CA TYR A 31 4.94 -24.09 -4.07
C TYR A 31 5.15 -23.99 -5.59
N LEU A 32 4.15 -23.48 -6.29
CA LEU A 32 4.18 -23.21 -7.73
C LEU A 32 4.52 -21.75 -8.02
N TYR A 33 4.19 -20.85 -7.09
CA TYR A 33 4.36 -19.43 -7.24
C TYR A 33 4.44 -18.73 -5.89
N TYR A 34 5.28 -17.71 -5.82
CA TYR A 34 5.32 -16.77 -4.72
C TYR A 34 5.62 -15.38 -5.27
N GLU A 35 4.81 -14.39 -4.86
CA GLU A 35 5.06 -12.97 -5.08
C GLU A 35 5.26 -12.29 -3.73
N PRO A 36 6.51 -11.95 -3.36
CA PRO A 36 6.78 -11.19 -2.15
C PRO A 36 6.33 -9.73 -2.31
N SER A 37 6.04 -9.08 -1.18
CA SER A 37 5.92 -7.62 -1.13
C SER A 37 7.24 -6.98 -0.70
N VAL A 38 7.28 -5.66 -0.77
CA VAL A 38 8.32 -4.85 -0.11
C VAL A 38 8.28 -4.99 1.42
N HIS A 39 7.14 -5.36 2.00
CA HIS A 39 6.94 -5.42 3.45
C HIS A 39 7.12 -6.84 4.02
N LEU A 40 6.97 -7.86 3.20
CA LEU A 40 7.02 -9.27 3.58
C LEU A 40 7.61 -10.11 2.45
N ASP A 41 8.76 -10.71 2.73
CA ASP A 41 9.37 -11.74 1.90
C ASP A 41 9.66 -12.98 2.76
N LEU A 42 8.82 -14.01 2.61
CA LEU A 42 8.93 -15.31 3.27
C LEU A 42 10.05 -16.20 2.67
N GLN A 43 10.81 -15.68 1.70
CA GLN A 43 11.92 -16.37 1.03
C GLN A 43 11.51 -17.67 0.32
N ILE A 44 10.23 -17.82 -0.02
CA ILE A 44 9.70 -19.01 -0.70
C ILE A 44 10.13 -19.00 -2.16
N LYS A 45 10.61 -20.14 -2.66
CA LYS A 45 10.95 -20.31 -4.08
C LYS A 45 9.99 -21.30 -4.74
N PRO A 46 9.54 -21.03 -5.99
CA PRO A 46 8.81 -22.03 -6.76
C PRO A 46 9.62 -23.33 -6.87
N GLY A 47 9.01 -24.44 -6.46
CA GLY A 47 9.66 -25.74 -6.34
C GLY A 47 9.91 -26.21 -4.91
N ASP A 48 9.93 -25.29 -3.94
CA ASP A 48 10.09 -25.63 -2.52
C ASP A 48 8.91 -26.50 -2.04
N LEU A 49 9.21 -27.49 -1.19
CA LEU A 49 8.21 -28.39 -0.64
C LEU A 49 7.21 -27.62 0.23
N LEU A 50 5.94 -27.98 0.10
CA LEU A 50 4.86 -27.41 0.88
C LEU A 50 4.90 -27.99 2.30
N PRO A 51 5.08 -27.18 3.36
CA PRO A 51 5.08 -27.67 4.73
C PRO A 51 3.72 -28.25 5.12
N GLU A 52 3.72 -29.42 5.78
CA GLU A 52 2.49 -30.11 6.20
C GLU A 52 1.64 -29.29 7.19
N LYS A 53 2.29 -28.44 7.99
CA LYS A 53 1.61 -27.54 8.96
C LYS A 53 1.28 -26.16 8.39
N SER A 54 1.44 -25.95 7.09
CA SER A 54 1.11 -24.66 6.49
C SER A 54 -0.41 -24.48 6.37
N ILE A 55 -0.89 -23.25 6.56
CA ILE A 55 -2.30 -22.89 6.30
C ILE A 55 -2.75 -23.26 4.87
N THR A 56 -1.82 -23.21 3.92
CA THR A 56 -2.04 -23.61 2.52
C THR A 56 -2.36 -25.10 2.41
N LYS A 57 -1.63 -25.95 3.15
CA LYS A 57 -1.90 -27.39 3.23
C LYS A 57 -3.23 -27.65 3.93
N GLU A 58 -3.46 -26.98 5.06
CA GLU A 58 -4.70 -27.10 5.82
C GLU A 58 -5.95 -26.79 4.97
N ALA A 59 -5.92 -25.74 4.16
CA ALA A 59 -7.01 -25.38 3.25
C ALA A 59 -7.35 -26.52 2.27
N MET A 60 -6.31 -27.15 1.72
CA MET A 60 -6.48 -28.26 0.77
C MET A 60 -6.99 -29.54 1.43
N ASP A 61 -6.60 -29.81 2.66
CA ASP A 61 -7.00 -31.01 3.39
C ASP A 61 -8.43 -30.87 3.93
N LYS A 62 -8.81 -29.65 4.35
CA LYS A 62 -10.19 -29.34 4.79
C LYS A 62 -11.16 -29.12 3.64
N GLY A 63 -10.68 -28.66 2.49
CA GLY A 63 -11.51 -28.37 1.32
C GLY A 63 -12.38 -27.11 1.45
N TYR A 64 -12.03 -26.19 2.34
CA TYR A 64 -12.68 -24.88 2.46
C TYR A 64 -11.67 -23.79 2.87
N ARG A 65 -12.07 -22.52 2.71
CA ARG A 65 -11.26 -21.35 3.09
C ARG A 65 -10.86 -21.39 4.57
N VAL A 66 -9.58 -21.26 4.85
CA VAL A 66 -9.03 -21.05 6.20
C VAL A 66 -8.36 -19.68 6.31
N LYS A 67 -8.34 -19.16 7.55
CA LYS A 67 -7.72 -17.87 7.89
C LYS A 67 -7.00 -18.01 9.23
N GLU A 68 -5.79 -17.48 9.31
CA GLU A 68 -4.99 -17.54 10.54
C GLU A 68 -4.10 -16.30 10.67
N VAL A 69 -3.80 -15.95 11.91
CA VAL A 69 -2.75 -14.99 12.29
C VAL A 69 -1.51 -15.80 12.61
N ILE A 70 -0.44 -15.60 11.82
CA ILE A 70 0.83 -16.30 11.97
C ILE A 70 1.85 -15.30 12.52
N GLU A 71 2.49 -15.67 13.63
CA GLU A 71 3.65 -14.99 14.18
C GLU A 71 4.90 -15.56 13.51
N HIS A 72 5.72 -14.70 12.90
CA HIS A 72 6.93 -15.12 12.21
C HIS A 72 8.14 -14.52 12.90
N GLU A 73 8.78 -15.33 13.75
CA GLU A 73 9.88 -14.90 14.63
C GLU A 73 11.08 -14.38 13.84
N GLU A 74 11.46 -15.03 12.74
CA GLU A 74 12.66 -14.67 11.96
C GLU A 74 12.61 -13.26 11.34
N ILE A 75 11.41 -12.73 11.11
CA ILE A 75 11.17 -11.41 10.52
C ILE A 75 10.47 -10.46 11.50
N TYR A 76 10.35 -10.85 12.78
CA TYR A 76 9.73 -10.09 13.86
C TYR A 76 8.38 -9.46 13.50
N MET A 77 7.55 -10.18 12.73
CA MET A 77 6.26 -9.66 12.29
C MET A 77 5.16 -10.72 12.37
N SER A 78 3.94 -10.26 12.57
CA SER A 78 2.74 -11.08 12.46
C SER A 78 2.00 -10.74 11.17
N TYR A 79 1.51 -11.76 10.48
CA TYR A 79 0.68 -11.59 9.29
C TYR A 79 -0.57 -12.46 9.36
N ARG A 80 -1.63 -12.01 8.70
CA ARG A 80 -2.84 -12.76 8.47
C ARG A 80 -2.73 -13.45 7.13
N ALA A 81 -2.79 -14.77 7.12
CA ALA A 81 -2.91 -15.56 5.90
C ALA A 81 -4.36 -15.98 5.70
N ILE A 82 -4.83 -15.91 4.45
CA ILE A 82 -6.12 -16.46 4.01
C ILE A 82 -5.83 -17.40 2.86
N SER A 83 -6.17 -18.68 3.02
CA SER A 83 -5.94 -19.69 2.00
C SER A 83 -7.25 -20.27 1.47
N GLU A 84 -7.37 -20.30 0.15
CA GLU A 84 -8.51 -20.83 -0.59
C GLU A 84 -8.06 -22.05 -1.41
N PRO A 85 -8.70 -23.22 -1.25
CA PRO A 85 -8.43 -24.37 -2.11
C PRO A 85 -8.89 -24.10 -3.55
N ILE A 86 -8.09 -24.58 -4.51
CA ILE A 86 -8.35 -24.48 -5.94
C ILE A 86 -8.96 -25.80 -6.41
N PHE A 87 -10.16 -25.71 -7.00
CA PHE A 87 -10.88 -26.85 -7.53
C PHE A 87 -10.81 -26.91 -9.05
N ILE A 88 -10.63 -28.12 -9.59
CA ILE A 88 -10.96 -28.45 -10.97
C ILE A 88 -12.05 -29.52 -10.92
N GLY A 89 -13.28 -29.14 -11.25
CA GLY A 89 -14.44 -29.99 -10.99
C GLY A 89 -14.64 -30.19 -9.48
N LYS A 90 -14.58 -31.45 -9.02
CA LYS A 90 -14.69 -31.82 -7.60
C LYS A 90 -13.33 -32.07 -6.94
N GLU A 91 -12.23 -32.02 -7.69
CA GLU A 91 -10.90 -32.34 -7.18
C GLU A 91 -10.17 -31.07 -6.74
N ILE A 92 -9.55 -31.14 -5.56
CA ILE A 92 -8.66 -30.10 -5.04
C ILE A 92 -7.27 -30.32 -5.62
N VAL A 93 -6.85 -29.40 -6.49
CA VAL A 93 -5.57 -29.48 -7.22
C VAL A 93 -4.48 -28.60 -6.63
N GLY A 94 -4.81 -27.74 -5.68
CA GLY A 94 -3.90 -26.78 -5.08
C GLY A 94 -4.61 -25.84 -4.12
N ALA A 95 -3.90 -24.81 -3.68
CA ALA A 95 -4.47 -23.69 -2.94
C ALA A 95 -3.76 -22.38 -3.30
N MET A 96 -4.49 -21.29 -3.14
CA MET A 96 -3.97 -19.93 -3.25
C MET A 96 -4.06 -19.28 -1.88
N THR A 97 -2.95 -18.72 -1.41
CA THR A 97 -2.85 -18.08 -0.11
C THR A 97 -2.47 -16.62 -0.29
N ALA A 98 -3.34 -15.73 0.19
CA ALA A 98 -3.05 -14.30 0.27
C ALA A 98 -2.62 -13.95 1.68
N ILE A 99 -1.57 -13.13 1.77
CA ILE A 99 -0.97 -12.71 3.03
C ILE A 99 -1.15 -11.20 3.18
N TYR A 100 -1.59 -10.81 4.36
CA TYR A 100 -1.82 -9.45 4.79
C TYR A 100 -0.99 -9.21 6.05
N PRO A 101 -0.06 -8.25 6.12
CA PRO A 101 0.58 -7.91 7.38
C PRO A 101 -0.49 -7.45 8.40
N LEU A 102 -0.42 -7.95 9.64
CA LEU A 102 -1.35 -7.54 10.70
C LEU A 102 -0.91 -6.26 11.38
N HIS A 103 0.39 -6.17 11.56
CA HIS A 103 1.09 -4.93 11.77
C HIS A 103 2.02 -4.85 10.58
N ALA A 104 1.65 -4.07 9.56
CA ALA A 104 2.69 -3.40 8.82
C ALA A 104 3.34 -2.45 9.85
N THR A 105 4.21 -2.99 10.71
CA THR A 105 5.39 -2.23 11.10
C THR A 105 6.22 -2.17 9.83
N THR A 106 5.69 -1.49 8.80
CA THR A 106 6.50 -0.56 8.07
C THR A 106 7.39 0.04 9.14
N LEU A 107 8.69 -0.06 8.98
CA LEU A 107 9.50 1.09 9.35
C LEU A 107 8.81 2.26 8.64
N HIS A 108 7.81 2.86 9.29
CA HIS A 108 7.35 4.20 9.04
C HIS A 108 8.54 5.00 9.51
N LEU A 109 9.59 4.96 8.68
CA LEU A 109 10.67 5.90 8.76
C LEU A 109 9.91 7.21 8.79
N PRO A 110 10.06 8.00 9.86
CA PRO A 110 9.26 9.19 9.99
C PRO A 110 9.81 10.27 9.05
N TYR A 111 10.36 9.86 7.91
CA TYR A 111 11.04 10.64 6.92
C TYR A 111 10.67 10.19 5.51
N ILE A 112 10.59 11.15 4.59
CA ILE A 112 10.65 10.91 3.15
C ILE A 112 11.92 11.56 2.59
N THR A 113 12.66 10.83 1.77
CA THR A 113 13.94 11.32 1.24
C THR A 113 13.75 12.00 -0.10
N VAL A 114 14.01 13.31 -0.15
CA VAL A 114 13.91 14.09 -1.40
C VAL A 114 15.27 14.32 -2.03
N ARG A 115 15.29 14.43 -3.36
CA ARG A 115 16.43 14.92 -4.13
C ARG A 115 16.34 16.44 -4.26
N THR A 116 17.35 17.14 -3.76
CA THR A 116 17.61 18.56 -4.06
C THR A 116 18.64 18.67 -5.19
N LYS A 117 19.18 19.87 -5.48
CA LYS A 117 20.13 20.08 -6.59
C LYS A 117 21.35 19.15 -6.53
N ASP A 118 21.92 18.99 -5.34
CA ASP A 118 23.24 18.39 -5.10
C ASP A 118 23.19 17.13 -4.22
N ARG A 119 22.17 16.98 -3.37
CA ARG A 119 22.13 15.96 -2.32
C ARG A 119 20.75 15.32 -2.13
N TRP A 120 20.73 14.27 -1.33
CA TRP A 120 19.50 13.67 -0.81
C TRP A 120 19.25 14.18 0.61
N VAL A 121 18.02 14.56 0.91
CA VAL A 121 17.64 15.11 2.21
C VAL A 121 16.46 14.30 2.76
N PRO A 122 16.63 13.56 3.87
CA PRO A 122 15.51 13.00 4.60
C PRO A 122 14.73 14.13 5.29
N ILE A 123 13.43 14.23 5.02
CA ILE A 123 12.53 15.24 5.60
C ILE A 123 11.56 14.54 6.53
N HIS A 124 11.46 14.97 7.79
CA HIS A 124 10.52 14.38 8.73
C HIS A 124 9.08 14.57 8.26
N LEU A 125 8.20 13.58 8.42
CA LEU A 125 6.83 13.65 7.91
C LEU A 125 6.08 14.85 8.50
N ASP A 126 6.30 15.15 9.78
CA ASP A 126 5.69 16.32 10.45
C ASP A 126 6.15 17.66 9.87
N ASP A 127 7.34 17.73 9.28
CA ASP A 127 7.88 18.94 8.64
C ASP A 127 7.35 19.15 7.22
N ILE A 128 6.74 18.12 6.61
CA ILE A 128 6.15 18.23 5.27
C ILE A 128 4.90 19.07 5.34
N VAL A 129 4.85 20.12 4.52
CA VAL A 129 3.70 21.02 4.38
C VAL A 129 2.70 20.45 3.38
N TYR A 130 3.16 20.16 2.17
CA TYR A 130 2.34 19.58 1.10
C TYR A 130 3.22 18.90 0.04
N LEU A 131 2.58 18.10 -0.80
CA LEU A 131 3.17 17.43 -1.95
C LEU A 131 2.44 17.82 -3.22
N GLU A 132 3.18 17.92 -4.32
CA GLU A 132 2.70 18.35 -5.62
C GLU A 132 3.17 17.40 -6.73
N ALA A 133 2.30 17.05 -7.66
CA ALA A 133 2.69 16.31 -8.85
C ALA A 133 3.56 17.19 -9.77
N TYR A 134 4.78 16.75 -10.08
CA TYR A 134 5.73 17.50 -10.90
C TYR A 134 6.51 16.57 -11.85
N ASN A 135 6.32 16.69 -13.17
CA ASN A 135 7.06 15.92 -14.18
C ASN A 135 7.11 14.39 -13.93
N ARG A 136 5.95 13.77 -13.67
CA ARG A 136 5.79 12.33 -13.29
C ARG A 136 6.46 11.92 -11.97
N LYS A 137 7.03 12.88 -11.26
CA LYS A 137 7.60 12.77 -9.92
C LYS A 137 6.71 13.52 -8.93
N THR A 138 7.11 13.50 -7.67
CA THR A 138 6.44 14.25 -6.62
C THR A 138 7.38 15.32 -6.08
N SER A 139 7.01 16.59 -6.19
CA SER A 139 7.66 17.65 -5.43
C SER A 139 7.12 17.65 -4.01
N ILE A 140 8.02 17.71 -3.03
CA ILE A 140 7.67 17.73 -1.61
C ILE A 140 8.18 19.04 -1.04
N SER A 141 7.26 19.81 -0.44
CA SER A 141 7.55 21.06 0.24
C SER A 141 7.50 20.84 1.75
N SER A 142 8.55 21.27 2.45
CA SER A 142 8.63 21.27 3.90
C SER A 142 8.90 22.70 4.40
N SER A 143 8.93 22.88 5.71
CA SER A 143 9.31 24.16 6.34
C SER A 143 10.68 24.68 5.90
N SER A 144 11.62 23.78 5.60
CA SER A 144 13.04 24.12 5.38
C SER A 144 13.58 23.75 4.00
N TYR A 145 12.95 22.79 3.31
CA TYR A 145 13.42 22.25 2.05
C TYR A 145 12.29 22.04 1.05
N LYS A 146 12.60 22.23 -0.23
CA LYS A 146 11.77 21.78 -1.36
C LYS A 146 12.61 20.88 -2.25
N GLY A 147 12.10 19.69 -2.54
CA GLY A 147 12.81 18.70 -3.34
C GLY A 147 11.87 17.83 -4.15
N THR A 148 12.43 16.84 -4.83
CA THR A 148 11.65 15.87 -5.62
C THR A 148 11.89 14.44 -5.13
N HIS A 149 10.80 13.69 -4.98
CA HIS A 149 10.82 12.25 -4.78
C HIS A 149 10.64 11.56 -6.13
N ARG A 150 11.28 10.39 -6.32
CA ARG A 150 11.28 9.68 -7.61
C ARG A 150 9.91 9.12 -8.00
N ASP A 151 9.13 8.73 -6.99
CA ASP A 151 7.80 8.13 -7.16
C ASP A 151 6.75 9.21 -7.49
N ASN A 152 5.68 8.79 -8.17
CA ASN A 152 4.56 9.65 -8.49
C ASN A 152 3.66 9.91 -7.27
N LEU A 153 2.74 10.88 -7.39
CA LEU A 153 1.96 11.35 -6.24
C LEU A 153 1.08 10.23 -5.62
N THR A 154 0.55 9.31 -6.42
CA THR A 154 -0.26 8.17 -5.96
C THR A 154 0.59 7.11 -5.25
N GLU A 155 1.79 6.85 -5.76
CA GLU A 155 2.75 5.93 -5.12
C GLU A 155 3.26 6.47 -3.78
N VAL A 156 3.47 7.80 -3.69
CA VAL A 156 3.85 8.45 -2.43
C VAL A 156 2.67 8.46 -1.45
N GLU A 157 1.44 8.72 -1.91
CA GLU A 157 0.22 8.66 -1.09
C GLU A 157 0.08 7.33 -0.34
N ALA A 158 0.33 6.21 -1.02
CA ALA A 158 0.25 4.88 -0.43
C ALA A 158 1.27 4.61 0.69
N LYS A 159 2.31 5.45 0.82
CA LYS A 159 3.39 5.32 1.82
C LYS A 159 3.22 6.28 2.99
N LEU A 160 2.32 7.25 2.88
CA LEU A 160 2.11 8.28 3.90
C LEU A 160 1.04 7.83 4.91
N PRO A 161 1.18 8.19 6.20
CA PRO A 161 0.13 7.98 7.19
C PRO A 161 -1.15 8.74 6.80
N ALA A 162 -2.23 8.01 6.54
CA ALA A 162 -3.49 8.57 6.02
C ALA A 162 -4.21 9.47 7.04
N GLU A 163 -3.86 9.35 8.31
CA GLU A 163 -4.30 10.23 9.40
C GLU A 163 -3.71 11.64 9.32
N ASN A 164 -2.53 11.80 8.70
CA ASN A 164 -1.83 13.07 8.60
C ASN A 164 -1.93 13.70 7.20
N PHE A 165 -2.03 12.87 6.15
CA PHE A 165 -1.97 13.33 4.77
C PHE A 165 -3.27 13.07 4.01
N LEU A 166 -3.74 14.10 3.29
CA LEU A 166 -4.98 14.03 2.53
C LEU A 166 -4.79 14.49 1.09
N ARG A 167 -5.15 13.64 0.14
CA ARG A 167 -5.32 14.03 -1.27
C ARG A 167 -6.51 14.99 -1.39
N CYS A 168 -6.24 16.24 -1.77
CA CYS A 168 -7.25 17.29 -1.93
C CYS A 168 -7.39 17.77 -3.38
N HIS A 169 -6.47 17.36 -4.25
CA HIS A 169 -6.50 17.67 -5.68
C HIS A 169 -5.85 16.53 -6.45
N ARG A 170 -6.13 16.41 -7.75
CA ARG A 170 -5.43 15.44 -8.62
C ARG A 170 -3.91 15.65 -8.65
N SER A 171 -3.43 16.83 -8.26
CA SER A 171 -2.02 17.20 -8.23
C SER A 171 -1.50 17.54 -6.83
N TYR A 172 -2.30 17.45 -5.77
CA TYR A 172 -1.87 17.85 -4.43
C TYR A 172 -2.32 16.89 -3.33
N ILE A 173 -1.39 16.62 -2.42
CA ILE A 173 -1.62 16.00 -1.10
C ILE A 173 -1.18 17.03 -0.06
N VAL A 174 -1.96 17.25 0.98
CA VAL A 174 -1.64 18.18 2.07
C VAL A 174 -1.41 17.44 3.37
N ASN A 175 -0.48 17.95 4.20
CA ASN A 175 -0.43 17.58 5.60
C ASN A 175 -1.50 18.37 6.36
N LEU A 176 -2.44 17.68 7.00
CA LEU A 176 -3.56 18.27 7.72
C LEU A 176 -3.08 19.13 8.89
N HIS A 177 -2.00 18.74 9.57
CA HIS A 177 -1.41 19.49 10.69
C HIS A 177 -0.76 20.82 10.26
N GLN A 178 -0.57 21.01 8.95
CA GLN A 178 0.08 22.19 8.38
C GLN A 178 -0.90 23.14 7.69
N ILE A 179 -2.22 22.91 7.80
CA ILE A 179 -3.26 23.83 7.29
C ILE A 179 -3.47 24.96 8.31
N LYS A 180 -3.27 26.21 7.89
CA LYS A 180 -3.55 27.40 8.70
C LYS A 180 -4.98 27.90 8.55
N GLU A 181 -5.45 28.03 7.33
CA GLU A 181 -6.77 28.61 7.03
C GLU A 181 -7.40 27.87 5.83
N ILE A 182 -8.73 27.76 5.84
CA ILE A 182 -9.52 27.19 4.75
C ILE A 182 -10.41 28.30 4.20
N HIS A 183 -10.19 28.68 2.94
CA HIS A 183 -10.95 29.73 2.28
C HIS A 183 -11.93 29.10 1.28
N PRO A 184 -13.23 29.41 1.34
CA PRO A 184 -14.14 29.05 0.26
C PRO A 184 -13.71 29.74 -1.03
N ASP A 185 -13.82 29.02 -2.13
CA ASP A 185 -13.54 29.52 -3.48
C ASP A 185 -14.77 29.25 -4.38
N SER A 186 -14.65 29.48 -5.68
CA SER A 186 -15.74 29.31 -6.63
C SER A 186 -16.25 27.86 -6.72
N HIS A 187 -17.51 27.65 -7.14
CA HIS A 187 -18.02 26.30 -7.48
C HIS A 187 -17.84 25.23 -6.37
N SER A 188 -17.93 25.61 -5.09
CA SER A 188 -17.73 24.71 -3.94
C SER A 188 -16.31 24.12 -3.84
N THR A 189 -15.30 24.81 -4.37
CA THR A 189 -13.88 24.52 -4.10
C THR A 189 -13.38 25.25 -2.85
N PHE A 190 -12.16 24.93 -2.44
CA PHE A 190 -11.49 25.62 -1.35
C PHE A 190 -10.06 25.95 -1.74
N ILE A 191 -9.50 26.99 -1.12
CA ILE A 191 -8.07 27.29 -1.12
C ILE A 191 -7.57 27.14 0.31
N LEU A 192 -6.59 26.27 0.49
CA LEU A 192 -5.92 26.06 1.76
C LEU A 192 -4.73 27.00 1.85
N LYS A 193 -4.65 27.78 2.94
CA LYS A 193 -3.43 28.49 3.29
C LYS A 193 -2.62 27.58 4.21
N MET A 194 -1.40 27.26 3.80
CA MET A 194 -0.53 26.35 4.52
C MET A 194 0.36 27.09 5.53
N SER A 195 1.04 26.35 6.41
CA SER A 195 1.92 26.90 7.44
C SER A 195 3.08 27.74 6.89
N ASN A 196 3.54 27.45 5.68
CA ASN A 196 4.56 28.22 4.97
C ASN A 196 3.99 29.36 4.10
N GLU A 197 2.72 29.75 4.32
CA GLU A 197 1.98 30.79 3.57
C GLU A 197 1.65 30.44 2.11
N GLU A 198 2.08 29.29 1.60
CA GLU A 198 1.68 28.84 0.26
C GLU A 198 0.20 28.44 0.23
N ARG A 199 -0.38 28.49 -0.98
CA ARG A 199 -1.80 28.20 -1.22
C ARG A 199 -1.96 26.90 -2.00
N VAL A 200 -2.76 25.98 -1.49
CA VAL A 200 -3.05 24.69 -2.13
C VAL A 200 -4.55 24.59 -2.46
N PRO A 201 -4.92 24.34 -3.73
CA PRO A 201 -6.32 24.24 -4.11
C PRO A 201 -6.91 22.87 -3.74
N VAL A 202 -8.18 22.87 -3.35
CA VAL A 202 -9.03 21.67 -3.23
C VAL A 202 -9.97 21.65 -4.43
N SER A 203 -9.86 20.65 -5.31
CA SER A 203 -10.77 20.58 -6.47
C SER A 203 -12.16 20.09 -6.08
N GLN A 204 -13.13 20.45 -6.90
CA GLN A 204 -14.55 20.10 -6.73
C GLN A 204 -14.79 18.61 -6.44
N SER A 205 -14.07 17.72 -7.14
CA SER A 205 -14.17 16.26 -6.94
C SER A 205 -13.70 15.78 -5.56
N TYR A 206 -12.88 16.55 -4.87
CA TYR A 206 -12.35 16.25 -3.53
C TYR A 206 -13.05 17.07 -2.44
N SER A 207 -13.67 18.22 -2.76
CA SER A 207 -14.30 19.13 -1.79
C SER A 207 -15.30 18.45 -0.86
N LYS A 208 -16.12 17.51 -1.36
CA LYS A 208 -17.10 16.79 -0.53
C LYS A 208 -16.43 15.98 0.56
N ARG A 209 -15.42 15.15 0.20
CA ARG A 209 -14.67 14.33 1.14
C ARG A 209 -13.86 15.19 2.11
N PHE A 210 -13.24 16.24 1.61
CA PHE A 210 -12.46 17.19 2.41
C PHE A 210 -13.31 17.81 3.51
N ARG A 211 -14.49 18.32 3.15
CA ARG A 211 -15.46 18.89 4.10
C ARG A 211 -15.93 17.87 5.15
N GLN A 212 -16.26 16.66 4.72
CA GLN A 212 -16.71 15.59 5.63
C GLN A 212 -15.64 15.17 6.63
N LEU A 213 -14.36 15.17 6.24
CA LEU A 213 -13.25 14.78 7.12
C LEU A 213 -12.93 15.85 8.17
N LEU A 214 -13.15 17.12 7.85
CA LEU A 214 -12.82 18.25 8.72
C LEU A 214 -14.03 18.85 9.43
N ASP A 215 -15.24 18.33 9.16
CA ASP A 215 -16.50 18.66 9.85
C ASP A 215 -16.85 20.16 9.88
N PHE A 216 -17.00 20.77 8.69
CA PHE A 216 -17.43 22.18 8.54
C PHE A 216 -18.35 22.43 7.34
#